data_AF-A0A2V7Y2S7-F1
#
_entry.id   AF-A0A2V7Y2S7-F1
#
_cell.length_a   1.000
_cell.length_b   1.000
_cell.length_c   1.000
_cell.angle_alpha   90.00
_cell.angle_beta   90.00
_cell.angle_gamma   90.00
#
_symmetry.space_group_name_H-M   'P 1'
#
loop_
_entity.id
_entity.type
_entity.pdbx_description
1 polymer ?
#
loop_
_entity_poly.entity_id
_entity_poly.type
_entity_poly.pdbx_seq_one_letter_code
_entity_poly.pdbx_strand_id
1 'polypeptide(L)'
;MGLDFEALAAQKDDLVHEYRKKKYESLVDGDIRIEKGHVQFVDPHVVKVNGKQLSGDKVLVATGSRPVLPEIQGLDRVAHLTSDLLTVDEPIALRLLPRSLLIAGGGYIALELGQMFSRFGAEVTILERSPQLLAHGYEPEVGRSIGDVFAQEGMVALSRFKDPAKLSCCAE
;
A
#
# COMPACT_ATOMS: atom_id res chain seq x y z
N MET A 1 27.31 5.66 7.54
CA MET A 1 26.46 4.98 8.52
C MET A 1 25.35 4.32 7.72
N GLY A 2 25.29 3.00 7.67
CA GLY A 2 24.25 2.28 6.90
C GLY A 2 22.94 2.19 7.68
N LEU A 3 21.81 2.28 6.99
CA LEU A 3 20.49 2.03 7.57
C LEU A 3 20.29 0.52 7.76
N ASP A 4 19.92 0.10 8.97
CA ASP A 4 19.40 -1.24 9.21
C ASP A 4 17.89 -1.25 8.97
N PHE A 5 17.50 -1.63 7.75
CA PHE A 5 16.10 -1.63 7.33
C PHE A 5 15.27 -2.70 8.04
N GLU A 6 15.87 -3.85 8.36
CA GLU A 6 15.17 -4.93 9.04
C GLU A 6 14.83 -4.52 10.47
N ALA A 7 15.78 -3.93 11.19
CA ALA A 7 15.54 -3.39 12.52
C ALA A 7 14.49 -2.26 12.50
N LEU A 8 14.51 -1.38 11.50
CA LEU A 8 13.51 -0.32 11.34
C LEU A 8 12.11 -0.90 11.08
N ALA A 9 12.01 -1.91 10.21
CA ALA A 9 10.75 -2.60 9.93
C ALA A 9 10.19 -3.27 11.19
N ALA A 10 11.04 -3.95 11.97
CA ALA A 10 10.67 -4.57 13.23
C ALA A 10 10.19 -3.53 14.27
N GLN A 11 10.91 -2.41 14.42
CA GLN A 11 10.51 -1.34 15.32
C GLN A 11 9.14 -0.75 14.96
N LYS A 12 8.88 -0.57 13.66
CA LYS A 12 7.57 -0.14 13.16
C LYS A 12 6.49 -1.18 13.48
N ASP A 13 6.78 -2.47 13.31
CA ASP A 13 5.85 -3.56 13.63
C ASP A 13 5.45 -3.54 15.11
N ASP A 14 6.43 -3.43 16.01
CA ASP A 14 6.21 -3.33 17.46
C ASP A 14 5.30 -2.15 17.82
N LEU A 15 5.56 -0.98 17.23
CA LEU A 15 4.76 0.23 17.45
C LEU A 15 3.31 0.05 16.97
N VAL A 16 3.11 -0.55 15.80
CA VAL A 16 1.77 -0.82 15.26
C VAL A 16 1.00 -1.77 16.17
N HIS A 17 1.64 -2.83 16.66
CA HIS A 17 1.01 -3.79 17.57
C HIS A 17 0.65 -3.15 18.91
N GLU A 18 1.53 -2.33 19.50
CA GLU A 18 1.25 -1.60 20.73
C GLU A 18 0.01 -0.69 20.58
N TYR A 19 -0.02 0.10 19.50
CA TYR A 19 -1.14 1.00 19.23
C TYR A 19 -2.44 0.24 18.99
N ARG A 20 -2.41 -0.88 18.27
CA ARG A 20 -3.60 -1.72 18.02
C ARG A 20 -4.18 -2.23 19.33
N LYS A 21 -3.34 -2.75 20.21
CA LYS A 21 -3.75 -3.24 21.53
C LYS A 21 -4.35 -2.14 22.40
N LYS A 22 -3.65 -1.00 22.52
CA LYS A 22 -4.04 0.12 23.38
C LYS A 22 -5.29 0.86 22.90
N LYS A 23 -5.51 0.94 21.59
CA LYS A 23 -6.63 1.70 21.02
C LYS A 23 -7.88 0.87 20.78
N TYR A 24 -7.75 -0.43 20.52
CA TYR A 24 -8.90 -1.24 20.10
C TYR A 24 -9.15 -2.36 21.08
N GLU A 25 -8.17 -3.24 21.30
CA GLU A 25 -8.38 -4.45 22.09
C GLU A 25 -8.73 -4.15 23.55
N SER A 26 -8.16 -3.09 24.13
CA SER A 26 -8.49 -2.66 25.50
C SER A 26 -9.80 -1.86 25.62
N LEU A 27 -10.48 -1.55 24.51
CA LEU A 27 -11.79 -0.87 24.52
C LEU A 27 -12.96 -1.85 24.40
N VAL A 28 -12.70 -3.15 24.22
CA VAL A 28 -13.72 -4.18 23.97
C VAL A 28 -14.26 -4.78 25.27
N ASP A 29 -14.34 -3.99 26.34
CA ASP A 29 -15.01 -4.42 27.57
C ASP A 29 -16.49 -4.02 27.54
N GLY A 30 -17.37 -4.89 28.05
CA GLY A 30 -18.81 -4.64 28.15
C GLY A 30 -19.64 -5.24 27.01
N ASP A 31 -20.42 -4.40 26.32
CA ASP A 31 -21.52 -4.82 25.42
C ASP A 31 -21.09 -5.19 23.99
N ILE A 32 -19.79 -5.10 23.67
CA ILE A 32 -19.27 -5.34 22.32
C ILE A 32 -18.72 -6.76 22.21
N ARG A 33 -19.32 -7.56 21.34
CA ARG A 33 -18.82 -8.89 20.97
C ARG A 33 -18.03 -8.84 19.67
N ILE A 34 -16.80 -9.37 19.68
CA ILE A 34 -15.97 -9.49 18.48
C ILE A 34 -15.97 -10.94 17.98
N GLU A 35 -16.32 -11.11 16.70
CA GLU A 35 -16.18 -12.37 15.97
C GLU A 35 -15.15 -12.18 14.85
N LYS A 36 -14.05 -12.93 14.91
CA LYS A 36 -13.00 -12.89 13.88
C LYS A 36 -13.36 -13.87 12.76
N GLY A 37 -13.43 -13.40 11.51
CA GLY A 37 -13.63 -14.25 10.34
C GLY A 37 -14.16 -13.48 9.14
N HIS A 38 -14.23 -14.15 7.99
CA HIS A 38 -14.87 -13.58 6.80
C HIS A 38 -16.39 -13.59 6.99
N VAL A 39 -17.02 -12.43 6.75
CA VAL A 39 -18.45 -12.21 6.96
C VAL A 39 -19.14 -12.10 5.61
N GLN A 40 -20.27 -12.80 5.47
CA GLN A 40 -21.11 -12.76 4.26
C GLN A 40 -22.57 -12.54 4.66
N PHE A 41 -23.27 -11.64 3.96
CA PHE A 41 -24.73 -11.52 4.12
C PHE A 41 -25.40 -12.77 3.56
N VAL A 42 -26.34 -13.32 4.32
CA VAL A 42 -27.24 -14.40 3.88
C VAL A 42 -28.70 -13.94 3.81
N ASP A 43 -28.98 -12.77 4.37
CA ASP A 43 -30.25 -12.06 4.39
C ASP A 43 -29.97 -10.56 4.69
N PRO A 44 -30.87 -9.60 4.39
CA PRO A 44 -30.65 -8.19 4.74
C PRO A 44 -30.20 -7.88 6.18
N HIS A 45 -30.61 -8.70 7.15
CA HIS A 45 -30.27 -8.50 8.57
C HIS A 45 -29.51 -9.68 9.20
N VAL A 46 -29.08 -10.65 8.39
CA VAL A 46 -28.38 -11.84 8.87
C VAL A 46 -27.07 -12.02 8.12
N VAL A 47 -25.99 -12.17 8.87
CA VAL A 47 -24.66 -12.46 8.35
C VAL A 47 -24.17 -13.81 8.83
N LYS A 48 -23.32 -14.45 8.03
CA LYS A 48 -22.63 -15.70 8.36
C LYS A 48 -21.15 -15.43 8.59
N VAL A 49 -20.60 -15.96 9.68
CA VAL A 49 -19.17 -15.93 10.02
C VAL A 49 -18.77 -17.27 10.64
N ASN A 50 -17.72 -17.91 10.13
CA ASN A 50 -17.24 -19.23 10.60
C ASN A 50 -18.36 -20.28 10.76
N GLY A 51 -19.34 -20.29 9.86
CA GLY A 51 -20.47 -21.22 9.92
C GLY A 51 -21.62 -20.80 10.86
N LYS A 52 -21.43 -19.80 11.72
CA LYS A 52 -22.45 -19.24 12.62
C LYS A 52 -23.25 -18.16 11.90
N GLN A 53 -24.55 -18.07 12.16
CA GLN A 53 -25.38 -16.96 11.72
C GLN A 53 -25.58 -15.97 12.86
N LEU A 54 -25.47 -14.68 12.55
CA LEU A 54 -25.66 -13.58 13.47
C LEU A 54 -26.68 -12.62 12.85
N SER A 55 -27.66 -12.21 13.64
CA SER A 55 -28.72 -11.28 13.22
C SER A 55 -28.65 -9.97 14.00
N GLY A 56 -29.04 -8.87 13.38
CA GLY A 56 -29.13 -7.58 14.07
C GLY A 56 -30.09 -6.60 13.38
N ASP A 57 -30.72 -5.73 14.17
CA ASP A 57 -31.69 -4.74 13.69
C ASP A 57 -31.07 -3.75 12.70
N LYS A 58 -29.77 -3.47 12.86
CA LYS A 58 -29.00 -2.56 12.00
C LYS A 58 -27.66 -3.20 11.68
N VAL A 59 -27.21 -3.03 10.43
CA VAL A 59 -25.92 -3.50 9.97
C VAL A 59 -25.12 -2.34 9.40
N LEU A 60 -23.88 -2.17 9.89
CA LEU A 60 -22.92 -1.21 9.37
C LEU A 60 -21.88 -1.95 8.52
N VAL A 61 -21.76 -1.58 7.24
CA VAL A 61 -20.71 -2.11 6.36
C VAL A 61 -19.51 -1.17 6.42
N ALA A 62 -18.42 -1.63 7.03
CA ALA A 62 -17.18 -0.88 7.20
C ALA A 62 -15.96 -1.73 6.78
N THR A 63 -16.03 -2.35 5.60
CA THR A 63 -15.02 -3.32 5.11
C THR A 63 -13.73 -2.69 4.57
N GLY A 64 -13.63 -1.36 4.52
CA GLY A 64 -12.44 -0.66 4.02
C GLY A 64 -12.23 -0.85 2.50
N SER A 65 -10.98 -0.75 2.08
CA SER A 65 -10.54 -0.90 0.69
C SER A 65 -9.30 -1.80 0.61
N ARG A 66 -8.93 -2.20 -0.61
CA ARG A 66 -7.71 -2.96 -0.91
C ARG A 66 -7.03 -2.42 -2.17
N PRO A 67 -5.71 -2.59 -2.34
CA PRO A 67 -5.03 -2.18 -3.56
C PRO A 67 -5.64 -2.86 -4.79
N VAL A 68 -5.74 -2.09 -5.87
CA VAL A 68 -6.16 -2.61 -7.18
C VAL A 68 -4.90 -2.91 -7.99
N LEU A 69 -4.79 -4.12 -8.52
CA LEU A 69 -3.72 -4.48 -9.44
C LEU A 69 -4.06 -3.96 -10.85
N PRO A 70 -3.15 -3.24 -11.52
CA PRO A 70 -3.38 -2.80 -12.88
C PRO A 70 -3.36 -3.99 -13.86
N GLU A 71 -4.11 -3.87 -14.95
CA GLU A 71 -4.12 -4.86 -16.04
C GLU A 71 -2.82 -4.74 -16.87
N ILE A 72 -1.74 -5.31 -16.36
CA ILE A 72 -0.44 -5.41 -17.04
C ILE A 72 -0.21 -6.88 -17.37
N GLN A 73 -0.01 -7.17 -18.65
CA GLN A 73 0.25 -8.53 -19.11
C GLN A 73 1.46 -9.13 -18.39
N GLY A 74 1.26 -10.27 -17.71
CA GLY A 74 2.31 -10.99 -16.99
C GLY A 74 2.54 -10.55 -15.55
N LEU A 75 1.89 -9.47 -15.08
CA LEU A 75 2.00 -9.02 -13.68
C LEU A 75 1.45 -10.09 -12.70
N ASP A 76 0.44 -10.83 -13.12
CA ASP A 76 -0.15 -11.97 -12.40
C ASP A 76 0.80 -13.16 -12.23
N ARG A 77 1.89 -13.20 -13.02
CA ARG A 77 2.84 -14.32 -13.06
C ARG A 77 4.16 -14.02 -12.37
N VAL A 78 4.32 -12.80 -11.84
CA VAL A 78 5.52 -12.37 -11.14
C VAL A 78 5.19 -11.96 -9.72
N ALA A 79 6.15 -12.14 -8.82
CA ALA A 79 6.05 -11.58 -7.49
C ALA A 79 6.02 -10.05 -7.60
N HIS A 80 5.00 -9.44 -7.01
CA HIS A 80 4.84 -8.00 -6.96
C HIS A 80 4.44 -7.57 -5.55
N LEU A 81 4.73 -6.31 -5.25
CA LEU A 81 4.38 -5.67 -3.99
C LEU A 81 3.21 -4.71 -4.24
N THR A 82 2.34 -4.56 -3.25
CA THR A 82 1.32 -3.51 -3.22
C THR A 82 1.72 -2.42 -2.23
N SER A 83 0.88 -1.40 -2.03
CA SER A 83 1.09 -0.41 -0.96
C SER A 83 1.16 -1.01 0.45
N ASP A 84 0.72 -2.26 0.61
CA ASP A 84 0.73 -2.97 1.90
C ASP A 84 2.07 -3.67 2.15
N LEU A 85 3.10 -3.41 1.34
CA LEU A 85 4.42 -4.05 1.41
C LEU A 85 5.14 -3.93 2.75
N LEU A 86 4.74 -3.00 3.62
CA LEU A 86 5.29 -2.82 4.97
C LEU A 86 4.34 -3.31 6.07
N THR A 87 3.24 -3.96 5.74
CA THR A 87 2.28 -4.45 6.73
C THR A 87 2.77 -5.79 7.29
N VAL A 88 2.93 -5.86 8.61
CA VAL A 88 3.47 -7.05 9.33
C VAL A 88 2.66 -8.33 9.11
N ASP A 89 1.36 -8.18 8.86
CA ASP A 89 0.40 -9.28 8.71
C ASP A 89 0.25 -9.73 7.25
N GLU A 90 0.99 -9.12 6.30
CA GLU A 90 0.91 -9.47 4.88
C GLU A 90 1.92 -10.58 4.48
N PRO A 91 1.53 -11.55 3.64
CA PRO A 91 2.40 -12.67 3.25
C PRO A 91 3.67 -12.26 2.50
N ILE A 92 3.69 -11.08 1.88
CA ILE A 92 4.78 -10.60 0.99
C ILE A 92 5.44 -9.34 1.57
N ALA A 93 5.45 -9.18 2.89
CA ALA A 93 6.07 -8.03 3.53
C ALA A 93 7.57 -7.91 3.19
N LEU A 94 8.00 -6.72 2.81
CA LEU A 94 9.38 -6.41 2.45
C LEU A 94 10.24 -6.30 3.72
N ARG A 95 11.19 -7.21 3.90
CA ARG A 95 12.08 -7.27 5.08
C ARG A 95 13.46 -6.67 4.85
N LEU A 96 13.87 -6.55 3.60
CA LEU A 96 15.18 -6.03 3.20
C LEU A 96 15.00 -4.84 2.27
N LEU A 97 15.88 -3.85 2.38
CA LEU A 97 15.90 -2.70 1.48
C LEU A 97 16.35 -3.16 0.08
N PRO A 98 15.51 -3.03 -0.96
CA PRO A 98 15.90 -3.37 -2.32
C PRO A 98 16.93 -2.35 -2.85
N ARG A 99 17.81 -2.82 -3.74
CA ARG A 99 18.74 -1.93 -4.45
C ARG A 99 18.01 -0.90 -5.30
N SER A 100 16.93 -1.31 -5.97
CA SER A 100 16.08 -0.46 -6.80
C SER A 100 14.61 -0.84 -6.65
N LEU A 101 13.72 0.13 -6.86
CA LEU A 101 12.28 -0.02 -6.73
C LEU A 101 11.56 0.70 -7.87
N LEU A 102 10.77 -0.06 -8.64
CA LEU A 102 9.86 0.48 -9.64
C LEU A 102 8.45 0.56 -9.06
N ILE A 103 7.85 1.75 -9.04
CA ILE A 103 6.50 1.99 -8.54
C ILE A 103 5.58 2.32 -9.71
N ALA A 104 4.52 1.53 -9.88
CA ALA A 104 3.48 1.77 -10.88
C ALA A 104 2.33 2.57 -10.26
N GLY A 105 2.21 3.84 -10.67
CA GLY A 105 1.25 4.83 -10.18
C GLY A 105 1.95 6.07 -9.64
N GLY A 106 1.33 7.23 -9.82
CA GLY A 106 1.79 8.55 -9.40
C GLY A 106 0.81 9.26 -8.47
N GLY A 107 0.01 8.49 -7.73
CA GLY A 107 -0.81 8.98 -6.61
C GLY A 107 0.02 9.18 -5.34
N TYR A 108 -0.57 9.78 -4.32
CA TYR A 108 0.14 10.15 -3.08
C TYR A 108 0.86 8.97 -2.42
N ILE A 109 0.24 7.79 -2.34
CA ILE A 109 0.86 6.58 -1.77
C ILE A 109 2.17 6.23 -2.49
N ALA A 110 2.18 6.29 -3.82
CA ALA A 110 3.38 6.01 -4.61
C ALA A 110 4.49 7.04 -4.37
N LEU A 111 4.11 8.30 -4.22
CA LEU A 111 5.06 9.39 -3.98
C LEU A 111 5.67 9.31 -2.58
N GLU A 112 4.85 9.06 -1.55
CA GLU A 112 5.28 8.90 -0.15
C GLU A 112 6.23 7.72 0.00
N LEU A 113 5.83 6.54 -0.50
CA LEU A 113 6.66 5.34 -0.47
C LEU A 113 7.93 5.53 -1.30
N GLY A 114 7.80 6.11 -2.49
CA GLY A 114 8.94 6.37 -3.37
C GLY A 114 10.01 7.25 -2.72
N GLN A 115 9.60 8.36 -2.11
CA GLN A 115 10.53 9.24 -1.42
C GLN A 115 11.15 8.56 -0.18
N MET A 116 10.34 7.84 0.60
CA MET A 116 10.84 7.10 1.75
C MET A 116 11.92 6.09 1.35
N PHE A 117 11.70 5.27 0.32
CA PHE A 117 12.68 4.30 -0.16
C PHE A 117 13.91 4.94 -0.78
N SER A 118 13.74 6.04 -1.52
CA SER A 118 14.86 6.83 -2.05
C SER A 118 15.79 7.30 -0.92
N ARG A 119 15.20 7.86 0.15
CA ARG A 119 15.96 8.34 1.31
C ARG A 119 16.58 7.23 2.15
N PHE A 120 16.05 6.01 2.07
CA PHE A 120 16.69 4.82 2.63
C PHE A 120 17.87 4.32 1.79
N GLY A 121 17.99 4.78 0.54
CA GLY A 121 19.10 4.49 -0.36
C GLY A 121 18.75 3.56 -1.53
N ALA A 122 17.47 3.28 -1.78
CA ALA A 122 17.05 2.54 -2.97
C ALA A 122 16.99 3.46 -4.19
N GLU A 123 17.36 2.97 -5.37
CA GLU A 123 17.13 3.67 -6.64
C GLU A 123 15.65 3.59 -7.00
N VAL A 124 14.91 4.71 -6.98
CA VAL A 124 13.45 4.71 -7.18
C VAL A 124 13.06 5.28 -8.54
N THR A 125 12.21 4.54 -9.25
CA THR A 125 11.53 5.00 -10.47
C THR A 125 10.02 4.92 -10.30
N ILE A 126 9.32 6.02 -10.59
CA ILE A 126 7.86 6.12 -10.57
C ILE A 126 7.34 6.17 -12.01
N LEU A 127 6.39 5.31 -12.36
CA LEU A 127 5.70 5.30 -13.63
C LEU A 127 4.27 5.77 -13.45
N GLU A 128 3.87 6.83 -14.14
CA GLU A 128 2.51 7.35 -14.14
C GLU A 128 1.94 7.39 -15.56
N ARG A 129 0.75 6.81 -15.73
CA ARG A 129 0.05 6.79 -17.02
C ARG A 129 -0.50 8.16 -17.39
N SER A 130 -0.92 8.94 -16.40
CA SER A 130 -1.50 10.26 -16.54
C SER A 130 -0.46 11.30 -16.99
N PRO A 131 -0.90 12.47 -17.47
CA PRO A 131 -0.01 13.56 -17.88
C PRO A 131 0.99 14.06 -16.83
N GLN A 132 0.70 13.85 -15.55
CA GLN A 132 1.43 14.41 -14.41
C GLN A 132 1.29 13.51 -13.18
N LEU A 133 2.17 13.71 -12.20
CA LEU A 133 2.00 13.19 -10.85
C LEU A 133 0.81 13.87 -10.16
N LEU A 134 0.16 13.18 -9.23
CA LEU A 134 -1.01 13.67 -8.51
C LEU A 134 -2.13 14.15 -9.43
N ALA A 135 -2.33 13.48 -10.57
CA ALA A 135 -3.30 13.89 -11.59
C ALA A 135 -4.76 13.94 -11.12
N HIS A 136 -5.10 13.28 -10.01
CA HIS A 136 -6.46 13.19 -9.50
C HIS A 136 -6.61 14.10 -8.27
N GLY A 137 -7.25 15.25 -8.46
CA GLY A 137 -7.59 16.17 -7.36
C GLY A 137 -6.58 17.28 -7.08
N TYR A 138 -5.53 17.43 -7.90
CA TYR A 138 -4.53 18.49 -7.74
C TYR A 138 -4.26 19.25 -9.04
N GLU A 139 -3.95 20.53 -8.89
CA GLU A 139 -3.53 21.40 -9.99
C GLU A 139 -2.17 20.95 -10.58
N PRO A 140 -1.94 21.15 -11.89
CA PRO A 140 -0.70 20.74 -12.56
C PRO A 140 0.60 21.28 -11.95
N GLU A 141 0.55 22.44 -11.32
CA GLU A 141 1.67 23.06 -10.61
C GLU A 141 2.13 22.19 -9.43
N VAL A 142 1.21 21.51 -8.75
CA VAL A 142 1.54 20.64 -7.60
C VAL A 142 2.31 19.42 -8.08
N GLY A 143 1.80 18.75 -9.11
CA GLY A 143 2.47 17.59 -9.72
C GLY A 143 3.84 17.90 -10.31
N ARG A 144 4.02 19.11 -10.89
CA ARG A 144 5.32 19.59 -11.36
C ARG A 144 6.28 19.88 -10.20
N SER A 145 5.83 20.64 -9.21
CA SER A 145 6.66 21.03 -8.07
C SER A 145 7.19 19.83 -7.30
N ILE A 146 6.36 18.79 -7.08
CA ILE A 146 6.83 17.57 -6.42
C ILE A 146 7.79 16.76 -7.30
N GLY A 147 7.56 16.75 -8.62
CA GLY A 147 8.48 16.14 -9.58
C GLY A 147 9.87 16.78 -9.56
N ASP A 148 9.95 18.11 -9.45
CA ASP A 148 11.21 18.85 -9.35
C ASP A 148 11.97 18.49 -8.05
N VAL A 149 11.25 18.35 -6.93
CA VAL A 149 11.83 17.90 -5.65
C VAL A 149 12.39 16.47 -5.79
N PHE A 150 11.64 15.57 -6.40
CA PHE A 150 12.09 14.18 -6.61
C PHE A 150 13.32 14.10 -7.52
N ALA A 151 13.39 14.90 -8.57
CA ALA A 151 14.58 14.98 -9.42
C ALA A 151 15.81 15.47 -8.63
N GLN A 152 15.64 16.45 -7.73
CA GLN A 152 16.73 16.91 -6.84
C GLN A 152 17.18 15.83 -5.85
N GLU A 153 16.27 14.94 -5.44
CA GLU A 153 16.56 13.78 -4.59
C GLU A 153 17.04 12.55 -5.39
N GLY A 154 17.29 12.68 -6.70
CA GLY A 154 17.82 11.61 -7.54
C GLY A 154 16.80 10.56 -7.98
N MET A 155 15.50 10.79 -7.73
CA MET A 155 14.43 9.91 -8.17
C MET A 155 14.04 10.18 -9.62
N VAL A 156 13.57 9.15 -10.31
CA VAL A 156 13.05 9.26 -11.68
C VAL A 156 11.53 9.15 -11.65
N ALA A 157 10.83 10.13 -12.24
CA ALA A 157 9.38 10.09 -12.40
C ALA A 157 9.00 10.26 -13.88
N LEU A 158 8.38 9.23 -14.46
CA LEU A 158 7.97 9.19 -15.86
C LEU A 158 6.45 9.29 -15.96
N SER A 159 5.95 10.41 -16.47
CA SER A 159 4.52 10.60 -16.77
C SER A 159 4.18 10.24 -18.21
N ARG A 160 2.88 10.16 -18.54
CA ARG A 160 2.36 9.77 -19.87
C ARG A 160 2.84 8.40 -20.32
N PHE A 161 3.15 7.52 -19.38
CA PHE A 161 3.64 6.19 -19.69
C PHE A 161 2.47 5.31 -20.16
N LYS A 162 2.37 5.07 -21.47
CA LYS A 162 1.25 4.36 -22.11
C LYS A 162 1.57 2.92 -22.52
N ASP A 163 2.84 2.51 -22.50
CA ASP A 163 3.25 1.23 -23.07
C ASP A 163 4.31 0.53 -22.19
N PRO A 164 3.93 -0.52 -21.43
CA PRO A 164 4.84 -1.34 -20.65
C PRO A 164 5.93 -2.03 -21.47
N ALA A 165 5.73 -2.26 -22.79
CA ALA A 165 6.74 -2.88 -23.65
C ALA A 165 8.00 -2.01 -23.83
N LYS A 166 7.94 -0.74 -23.41
CA LYS A 166 9.10 0.18 -23.38
C LYS A 166 9.88 0.12 -22.06
N LEU A 167 9.45 -0.70 -21.10
CA LEU A 167 10.26 -1.06 -19.93
C LEU A 167 11.31 -2.07 -20.38
N SER A 168 12.39 -1.61 -21.01
CA SER A 168 13.63 -2.39 -21.07
C SER A 168 14.27 -2.35 -19.68
N CYS A 169 13.65 -3.00 -18.70
CA CYS A 169 14.28 -3.24 -17.41
C CYS A 169 15.19 -4.46 -17.58
N CYS A 170 16.50 -4.19 -17.57
CA CYS A 170 17.62 -5.09 -17.25
C CYS A 170 17.32 -6.59 -17.39
N ALA A 171 17.36 -7.09 -18.63
CA ALA A 171 17.63 -8.48 -18.89
C ALA A 171 19.14 -8.66 -19.07
N GLU A 172 19.88 -8.66 -17.97
CA GLU A 172 21.20 -9.32 -17.81
C GLU A 172 21.33 -9.84 -16.38
#